data_AF-A0A7C4JKZ3-F1
#
_entry.id   AF-A0A7C4JKZ3-F1
#
_cell.length_a   1.000
_cell.length_b   1.000
_cell.length_c   1.000
_cell.angle_alpha   90.00
_cell.angle_beta   90.00
_cell.angle_gamma   90.00
#
_symmetry.space_group_name_H-M   'P 1'
#
loop_
_entity.id
_entity.type
_entity.pdbx_description
1 polymer ?
#
loop_
_entity_poly.entity_id
_entity_poly.type
_entity_poly.pdbx_seq_one_letter_code
_entity_poly.pdbx_strand_id
1 'polypeptide(L)'
;MKGVSEAVVIVIIAAVLITVSLTVFYFSLSSLEYSTITSEYGYIRTVFTNLANRIPDVLNGAGFGSGLPKRMVGVGYLSEHSELPIDYYDIEITVYGDNGVLLTYTDNPIRLYAKTNTPIITRYRLIHGTNERVVRDTQLLVRVSEYYYRGSTYLVLDSARVYIGLYEYNYIENNVVKKVLSIQALYVKLNVHIVSSNPTSLSANRGVDIINERFVDIADLRLRFSNATYNEEIGLAQLVNTDVWNQYEHIILTLIVREINVVLS
;
A
#
# COMPACT_ATOMS: atom_id res chain seq x y z
N MET A 1 13.62 72.86 -12.11
CA MET A 1 12.40 72.02 -11.98
C MET A 1 12.32 70.91 -13.02
N LYS A 2 12.57 71.13 -14.32
CA LYS A 2 12.51 70.07 -15.36
C LYS A 2 13.44 68.85 -15.13
N GLY A 3 14.70 69.07 -14.75
CA GLY A 3 15.64 67.96 -14.49
C GLY A 3 15.27 67.09 -13.29
N VAL A 4 14.58 67.65 -12.29
CA VAL A 4 14.09 66.89 -11.13
C VAL A 4 12.86 66.05 -11.51
N SER A 5 11.93 66.60 -12.31
CA SER A 5 10.78 65.83 -12.80
C SER A 5 11.21 64.70 -13.73
N GLU A 6 12.22 64.91 -14.57
CA GLU A 6 12.73 63.89 -15.49
C GLU A 6 13.46 62.77 -14.74
N ALA A 7 14.28 63.11 -13.73
CA ALA A 7 14.90 62.11 -12.86
C ALA A 7 13.85 61.27 -12.10
N VAL A 8 12.79 61.89 -11.58
CA VAL A 8 11.71 61.17 -10.89
C VAL A 8 10.96 60.24 -11.86
N VAL A 9 10.67 60.69 -13.09
CA VAL A 9 10.01 59.86 -14.11
C VAL A 9 10.89 58.67 -14.50
N ILE A 10 12.20 58.86 -14.67
CA ILE A 10 13.16 57.78 -14.97
C ILE A 10 13.18 56.75 -13.83
N VAL A 11 13.22 57.20 -12.57
CA VAL A 11 13.18 56.31 -11.40
C VAL A 11 11.88 55.50 -11.36
N ILE A 12 10.73 56.14 -11.63
CA ILE A 12 9.44 55.45 -11.67
C ILE A 12 9.43 54.39 -12.79
N ILE A 13 9.85 54.75 -14.01
CA ILE A 13 9.88 53.82 -15.14
C ILE A 13 10.83 52.65 -14.84
N ALA A 14 12.01 52.91 -14.30
CA ALA A 14 12.97 51.87 -13.92
C ALA A 14 12.41 50.95 -12.82
N ALA A 15 11.79 51.52 -11.78
CA ALA A 15 11.17 50.75 -10.69
C ALA A 15 10.03 49.86 -11.20
N VAL A 16 9.19 50.38 -12.11
CA VAL A 16 8.12 49.60 -12.75
C VAL A 16 8.70 48.47 -13.59
N LEU A 17 9.71 48.72 -14.42
CA LEU A 17 10.36 47.69 -15.24
C LEU A 17 10.99 46.58 -14.39
N ILE A 18 11.68 46.96 -13.30
CA ILE A 18 12.26 45.99 -12.35
C ILE A 18 11.16 45.16 -11.70
N THR A 19 10.08 45.80 -11.23
CA THR A 19 8.97 45.10 -10.55
C THR A 19 8.26 44.12 -11.49
N VAL A 20 7.98 44.53 -12.73
CA VAL A 20 7.37 43.65 -13.74
C VAL A 20 8.31 42.47 -14.05
N SER A 21 9.61 42.74 -14.23
CA SER A 21 10.60 41.69 -14.52
C SER A 21 10.72 40.67 -13.38
N LEU A 22 10.79 41.14 -12.12
CA LEU A 22 10.81 40.27 -10.94
C LEU A 22 9.52 39.47 -10.80
N THR A 23 8.38 40.07 -11.09
CA THR A 23 7.07 39.39 -11.04
C THR A 23 6.99 38.26 -12.06
N VAL A 24 7.36 38.53 -13.32
CA VAL A 24 7.40 37.52 -14.39
C VAL A 24 8.39 36.41 -14.05
N PHE A 25 9.58 36.75 -13.56
CA PHE A 25 10.58 35.78 -13.16
C PHE A 25 10.08 34.87 -12.02
N TYR A 26 9.49 35.46 -10.98
CA TYR A 26 8.92 34.73 -9.86
C TYR A 26 7.82 33.75 -10.29
N PHE A 27 6.84 34.21 -11.08
CA PHE A 27 5.77 33.33 -11.56
C PHE A 27 6.29 32.23 -12.50
N SER A 28 7.30 32.52 -13.33
CA SER A 28 7.93 31.52 -14.19
C SER A 28 8.64 30.44 -13.37
N LEU A 29 9.39 30.83 -12.34
CA LEU A 29 10.08 29.89 -11.45
C LEU A 29 9.08 29.03 -10.67
N SER A 30 8.05 29.66 -10.08
CA SER A 30 7.00 28.96 -9.35
C SER A 30 6.24 27.96 -10.23
N SER A 31 5.95 28.33 -11.48
CA SER A 31 5.31 27.44 -12.44
C SER A 31 6.19 26.25 -12.82
N LEU A 32 7.50 26.47 -13.04
CA LEU A 32 8.47 25.40 -13.34
C LEU A 32 8.63 24.43 -12.16
N GLU A 33 8.70 24.94 -10.93
CA GLU A 33 8.74 24.12 -9.73
C GLU A 33 7.48 23.28 -9.59
N TYR A 34 6.29 23.88 -9.69
CA TYR A 34 5.03 23.15 -9.59
C TYR A 34 4.89 22.07 -10.67
N SER A 35 5.29 22.38 -11.91
CA SER A 35 5.30 21.42 -13.02
C SER A 35 6.25 20.25 -12.75
N THR A 36 7.46 20.55 -12.25
CA THR A 36 8.46 19.53 -11.89
C THR A 36 7.92 18.60 -10.79
N ILE A 37 7.40 19.15 -9.69
CA ILE A 37 6.83 18.39 -8.58
C ILE A 37 5.70 17.48 -9.07
N THR A 38 4.80 18.03 -9.89
CA THR A 38 3.65 17.29 -10.43
C THR A 38 4.11 16.14 -11.33
N SER A 39 5.13 16.35 -12.15
CA SER A 39 5.69 15.32 -13.02
C SER A 39 6.39 14.22 -12.23
N GLU A 40 7.23 14.58 -11.24
CA GLU A 40 7.91 13.59 -10.39
C GLU A 40 6.91 12.76 -9.58
N TYR A 41 5.90 13.42 -9.02
CA TYR A 41 4.82 12.77 -8.29
C TYR A 41 4.03 11.81 -9.20
N GLY A 42 3.67 12.26 -10.40
CA GLY A 42 2.98 11.42 -11.39
C GLY A 42 3.79 10.18 -11.77
N TYR A 43 5.11 10.33 -11.92
CA TYR A 43 6.01 9.20 -12.17
C TYR A 43 6.03 8.22 -11.00
N ILE A 44 6.20 8.69 -9.77
CA ILE A 44 6.22 7.82 -8.57
C ILE A 44 4.87 7.11 -8.38
N ARG A 45 3.76 7.79 -8.66
CA ARG A 45 2.42 7.17 -8.69
C ARG A 45 2.39 5.98 -9.64
N THR A 46 2.91 6.14 -10.86
CA THR A 46 3.02 5.04 -11.81
C THR A 46 3.92 3.92 -11.31
N VAL A 47 5.05 4.23 -10.67
CA VAL A 47 5.95 3.22 -10.07
C VAL A 47 5.23 2.41 -9.00
N PHE A 48 4.51 3.06 -8.08
CA PHE A 48 3.79 2.37 -7.01
C PHE A 48 2.64 1.52 -7.55
N THR A 49 1.87 2.02 -8.53
CA THR A 49 0.82 1.24 -9.18
C THR A 49 1.40 0.04 -9.95
N ASN A 50 2.52 0.21 -10.64
CA ASN A 50 3.19 -0.89 -11.34
C ASN A 50 3.74 -1.92 -10.38
N LEU A 51 4.35 -1.49 -9.27
CA LEU A 51 4.79 -2.40 -8.22
C LEU A 51 3.59 -3.20 -7.68
N ALA A 52 2.50 -2.53 -7.30
CA ALA A 52 1.29 -3.16 -6.79
C ALA A 52 0.72 -4.21 -7.77
N ASN A 53 0.66 -3.90 -9.06
CA ASN A 53 0.25 -4.84 -10.11
C ASN A 53 1.20 -6.02 -10.28
N ARG A 54 2.50 -5.83 -10.00
CA ARG A 54 3.54 -6.87 -10.12
C ARG A 54 3.72 -7.70 -8.87
N ILE A 55 3.04 -7.40 -7.76
CA ILE A 55 3.16 -8.16 -6.52
C ILE A 55 2.93 -9.67 -6.72
N PRO A 56 1.88 -10.12 -7.44
CA PRO A 56 1.71 -11.55 -7.70
C PRO A 56 2.91 -12.18 -8.44
N ASP A 57 3.49 -11.47 -9.41
CA ASP A 57 4.69 -11.93 -10.14
C ASP A 57 5.91 -11.99 -9.20
N VAL A 58 6.08 -10.98 -8.34
CA VAL A 58 7.17 -10.93 -7.36
C VAL A 58 7.06 -12.07 -6.35
N LEU A 59 5.85 -12.39 -5.88
CA LEU A 59 5.61 -13.54 -5.01
C LEU A 59 5.98 -14.88 -5.66
N ASN A 60 5.96 -14.95 -7.00
CA ASN A 60 6.34 -16.11 -7.79
C ASN A 60 7.82 -16.11 -8.20
N GLY A 61 8.61 -15.15 -7.71
CA GLY A 61 10.06 -15.10 -7.92
C GLY A 61 10.53 -14.12 -9.00
N ALA A 62 9.64 -13.34 -9.60
CA ALA A 62 10.06 -12.23 -10.46
C ALA A 62 10.65 -11.08 -9.62
N GLY A 63 11.47 -10.25 -10.25
CA GLY A 63 11.97 -9.00 -9.67
C GLY A 63 11.22 -7.79 -10.24
N PHE A 64 11.09 -6.75 -9.43
CA PHE A 64 10.67 -5.42 -9.85
C PHE A 64 11.80 -4.43 -9.59
N GLY A 65 12.02 -3.51 -10.52
CA GLY A 65 13.00 -2.45 -10.37
C GLY A 65 12.55 -1.20 -11.14
N SER A 66 12.68 -0.03 -10.53
CA SER A 66 12.39 1.24 -11.16
C SER A 66 13.31 2.34 -10.63
N GLY A 67 13.69 3.27 -11.50
CA GLY A 67 14.32 4.52 -11.07
C GLY A 67 13.30 5.38 -10.32
N LEU A 68 13.76 6.28 -9.46
CA LEU A 68 12.95 7.27 -8.78
C LEU A 68 13.49 8.67 -9.10
N PRO A 69 12.63 9.63 -9.47
CA PRO A 69 13.04 11.01 -9.56
C PRO A 69 13.38 11.54 -8.15
N LYS A 70 14.35 12.44 -8.06
CA LYS A 70 15.05 12.74 -6.80
C LYS A 70 14.97 14.22 -6.37
N ARG A 71 14.18 15.07 -7.03
CA ARG A 71 14.34 16.51 -6.83
C ARG A 71 13.41 17.11 -5.79
N MET A 72 12.12 16.78 -5.83
CA MET A 72 11.10 17.47 -5.03
C MET A 72 10.05 16.56 -4.39
N VAL A 73 10.06 15.25 -4.70
CA VAL A 73 9.21 14.25 -4.05
C VAL A 73 10.08 13.25 -3.29
N GLY A 74 9.82 13.10 -1.99
CA GLY A 74 10.53 12.13 -1.15
C GLY A 74 9.80 10.78 -1.16
N VAL A 75 10.56 9.69 -1.17
CA VAL A 75 10.06 8.31 -1.05
C VAL A 75 10.66 7.66 0.19
N GLY A 76 9.85 6.96 0.96
CA GLY A 76 10.29 6.28 2.18
C GLY A 76 9.29 5.21 2.63
N TYR A 77 9.40 4.81 3.89
CA TYR A 77 8.47 3.90 4.53
C TYR A 77 7.96 4.44 5.87
N LEU A 78 6.84 3.89 6.31
CA LEU A 78 6.23 4.15 7.60
C LEU A 78 6.14 2.83 8.34
N SER A 79 6.88 2.70 9.44
CA SER A 79 6.96 1.47 10.23
C SER A 79 6.08 1.47 11.49
N GLU A 80 5.40 2.56 11.82
CA GLU A 80 4.54 2.66 13.00
C GLU A 80 3.36 3.62 12.73
N HIS A 81 2.48 3.78 13.72
CA HIS A 81 1.33 4.70 13.80
C HIS A 81 1.75 6.16 13.58
N SER A 82 2.25 6.46 12.38
CA SER A 82 2.63 7.80 11.96
C SER A 82 1.38 8.66 11.97
N GLU A 83 1.53 9.95 12.26
CA GLU A 83 0.44 10.95 12.41
C GLU A 83 -0.45 11.15 11.16
N LEU A 84 -0.34 10.29 10.16
CA LEU A 84 -1.12 10.33 8.95
C LEU A 84 -2.52 9.77 9.24
N PRO A 85 -3.57 10.36 8.65
CA PRO A 85 -4.96 9.96 8.85
C PRO A 85 -5.30 8.70 8.01
N ILE A 86 -4.41 7.72 7.98
CA ILE A 86 -4.69 6.42 7.35
C ILE A 86 -5.07 5.44 8.45
N ASP A 87 -6.01 4.58 8.10
CA ASP A 87 -6.33 3.34 8.81
C ASP A 87 -5.13 2.37 8.84
N TYR A 88 -4.14 2.66 9.70
CA TYR A 88 -3.10 1.74 10.12
C TYR A 88 -3.76 0.67 10.97
N TYR A 89 -3.62 -0.59 10.60
CA TYR A 89 -4.05 -1.71 11.42
C TYR A 89 -2.91 -2.72 11.53
N ASP A 90 -2.78 -3.27 12.73
CA ASP A 90 -2.08 -4.52 12.99
C ASP A 90 -2.94 -5.67 12.47
N ILE A 91 -2.29 -6.71 11.98
CA ILE A 91 -2.92 -7.92 11.45
C ILE A 91 -2.62 -9.06 12.39
N GLU A 92 -3.66 -9.78 12.80
CA GLU A 92 -3.53 -11.06 13.47
C GLU A 92 -4.31 -12.13 12.72
N ILE A 93 -3.65 -13.25 12.42
CA ILE A 93 -4.23 -14.43 11.78
C ILE A 93 -4.14 -15.57 12.77
N THR A 94 -5.28 -16.02 13.27
CA THR A 94 -5.36 -17.11 14.24
C THR A 94 -6.13 -18.29 13.65
N VAL A 95 -5.49 -19.45 13.65
CA VAL A 95 -6.04 -20.73 13.19
C VAL A 95 -6.43 -21.55 14.42
N TYR A 96 -7.68 -22.00 14.47
CA TYR A 96 -8.21 -22.84 15.53
C TYR A 96 -8.45 -24.26 15.02
N GLY A 97 -8.13 -25.24 15.85
CA GLY A 97 -8.60 -26.62 15.74
C GLY A 97 -9.56 -26.94 16.88
N ASP A 98 -10.06 -28.17 16.92
CA ASP A 98 -11.07 -28.58 17.91
C ASP A 98 -10.61 -28.41 19.36
N ASN A 99 -9.30 -28.55 19.61
CA ASN A 99 -8.71 -28.50 20.95
C ASN A 99 -8.07 -27.14 21.31
N GLY A 100 -8.25 -26.10 20.47
CA GLY A 100 -7.76 -24.74 20.74
C GLY A 100 -7.00 -24.11 19.57
N VAL A 101 -6.13 -23.15 19.89
CA VAL A 101 -5.33 -22.42 18.90
C VAL A 101 -4.23 -23.33 18.35
N LEU A 102 -4.18 -23.49 17.02
CA LEU A 102 -3.12 -24.20 16.32
C LEU A 102 -1.94 -23.26 15.98
N LEU A 103 -2.25 -22.05 15.52
CA LEU A 103 -1.28 -21.05 15.12
C LEU A 103 -1.84 -19.64 15.32
N THR A 104 -1.01 -18.72 15.80
CA THR A 104 -1.27 -17.28 15.76
C THR A 104 -0.10 -16.57 15.10
N TYR A 105 -0.39 -15.79 14.06
CA TYR A 105 0.57 -14.91 13.40
C TYR A 105 0.15 -13.46 13.60
N THR A 106 1.08 -12.60 14.02
CA THR A 106 0.86 -11.16 14.19
C THR A 106 1.86 -10.35 13.36
N ASP A 107 1.40 -9.25 12.80
CA ASP A 107 2.24 -8.32 12.03
C ASP A 107 1.77 -6.87 12.18
N ASN A 108 2.73 -5.94 12.19
CA ASN A 108 2.51 -4.51 12.02
C ASN A 108 2.99 -4.12 10.62
N PRO A 109 2.08 -3.99 9.63
CA PRO A 109 2.46 -3.89 8.23
C PRO A 109 3.23 -2.59 7.93
N ILE A 110 4.44 -2.71 7.38
CA ILE A 110 5.20 -1.58 6.86
C ILE A 110 4.58 -1.10 5.55
N ARG A 111 4.47 0.23 5.39
CA ARG A 111 3.89 0.85 4.20
C ARG A 111 4.92 1.73 3.49
N LEU A 112 4.96 1.66 2.17
CA LEU A 112 5.76 2.59 1.37
C LEU A 112 4.96 3.87 1.17
N TYR A 113 5.63 5.02 1.23
CA TYR A 113 4.99 6.29 0.94
C TYR A 113 5.87 7.17 0.06
N ALA A 114 5.21 8.06 -0.66
CA ALA A 114 5.83 9.22 -1.26
C ALA A 114 5.13 10.49 -0.77
N LYS A 115 5.92 11.54 -0.53
CA LYS A 115 5.44 12.81 0.01
C LYS A 115 5.98 13.97 -0.81
N THR A 116 5.09 14.91 -1.10
CA THR A 116 5.44 16.25 -1.57
C THR A 116 4.92 17.29 -0.58
N ASN A 117 5.72 18.32 -0.31
CA ASN A 117 5.33 19.46 0.53
C ASN A 117 4.46 20.47 -0.23
N THR A 118 3.83 20.06 -1.33
CA THR A 118 2.93 20.88 -2.14
C THR A 118 1.62 20.13 -2.36
N PRO A 119 0.45 20.78 -2.20
CA PRO A 119 -0.84 20.16 -2.50
C PRO A 119 -1.02 19.96 -4.00
N ILE A 120 -0.72 18.77 -4.49
CA ILE A 120 -1.09 18.34 -5.85
C ILE A 120 -2.53 17.82 -5.85
N ILE A 121 -2.89 17.10 -4.79
CA ILE A 121 -4.22 16.53 -4.58
C ILE A 121 -4.74 17.03 -3.24
N THR A 122 -6.05 17.28 -3.18
CA THR A 122 -6.75 17.84 -2.01
C THR A 122 -7.77 16.89 -1.38
N ARG A 123 -7.99 15.71 -1.98
CA ARG A 123 -8.98 14.71 -1.53
C ARG A 123 -8.39 13.30 -1.54
N TYR A 124 -8.95 12.42 -0.71
CA TYR A 124 -8.64 10.99 -0.76
C TYR A 124 -9.02 10.41 -2.13
N ARG A 125 -8.13 9.58 -2.70
CA ARG A 125 -8.37 8.82 -3.93
C ARG A 125 -7.74 7.44 -3.80
N LEU A 126 -8.53 6.41 -4.11
CA LEU A 126 -8.05 5.06 -4.32
C LEU A 126 -7.56 4.94 -5.77
N ILE A 127 -6.29 4.59 -5.95
CA ILE A 127 -5.65 4.51 -7.28
C ILE A 127 -5.57 3.06 -7.76
N HIS A 128 -5.27 2.15 -6.84
CA HIS A 128 -5.16 0.72 -7.10
C HIS A 128 -5.67 -0.08 -5.89
N GLY A 129 -6.24 -1.25 -6.14
CA GLY A 129 -6.72 -2.17 -5.10
C GLY A 129 -8.13 -1.85 -4.59
N THR A 130 -8.40 -2.24 -3.35
CA THR A 130 -9.70 -2.08 -2.69
C THR A 130 -9.55 -1.59 -1.25
N ASN A 131 -10.62 -1.04 -0.68
CA ASN A 131 -10.67 -0.70 0.75
C ASN A 131 -11.00 -1.91 1.64
N GLU A 132 -11.44 -3.02 1.05
CA GLU A 132 -11.67 -4.28 1.76
C GLU A 132 -10.36 -4.84 2.32
N ARG A 133 -10.45 -5.46 3.50
CA ARG A 133 -9.31 -6.06 4.24
C ARG A 133 -9.09 -7.52 3.87
N VAL A 134 -10.15 -8.20 3.52
CA VAL A 134 -10.12 -9.53 2.93
C VAL A 134 -10.41 -9.41 1.45
N VAL A 135 -9.55 -10.00 0.62
CA VAL A 135 -9.67 -9.92 -0.84
C VAL A 135 -9.75 -11.31 -1.46
N ARG A 136 -10.41 -11.42 -2.61
CA ARG A 136 -10.55 -12.67 -3.36
C ARG A 136 -9.66 -12.77 -4.59
N ASP A 137 -8.86 -11.73 -4.84
CA ASP A 137 -7.90 -11.69 -5.94
C ASP A 137 -6.53 -11.25 -5.41
N THR A 138 -5.49 -11.98 -5.80
CA THR A 138 -4.10 -11.66 -5.45
C THR A 138 -3.64 -10.29 -5.98
N GLN A 139 -4.24 -9.77 -7.06
CA GLN A 139 -3.93 -8.42 -7.58
C GLN A 139 -4.38 -7.30 -6.62
N LEU A 140 -5.30 -7.62 -5.71
CA LEU A 140 -5.86 -6.68 -4.73
C LEU A 140 -5.18 -6.76 -3.36
N LEU A 141 -4.13 -7.60 -3.21
CA LEU A 141 -3.35 -7.71 -1.96
C LEU A 141 -2.69 -6.40 -1.55
N VAL A 142 -2.41 -5.53 -2.51
CA VAL A 142 -1.82 -4.21 -2.27
C VAL A 142 -2.77 -3.13 -2.73
N ARG A 143 -2.92 -2.10 -1.90
CA ARG A 143 -3.63 -0.86 -2.23
C ARG A 143 -2.64 0.26 -2.47
N VAL A 144 -2.93 1.09 -3.46
CA VAL A 144 -2.30 2.39 -3.63
C VAL A 144 -3.35 3.47 -3.46
N SER A 145 -3.12 4.39 -2.51
CA SER A 145 -4.02 5.50 -2.24
C SER A 145 -3.28 6.83 -2.15
N GLU A 146 -4.01 7.90 -2.47
CA GLU A 146 -3.52 9.27 -2.41
C GLU A 146 -4.40 10.08 -1.48
N TYR A 147 -3.80 10.98 -0.70
CA TYR A 147 -4.56 11.90 0.13
C TYR A 147 -3.75 13.15 0.47
N TYR A 148 -4.47 14.14 0.99
CA TYR A 148 -3.92 15.40 1.44
C TYR A 148 -3.90 15.45 2.96
N TYR A 149 -2.77 15.82 3.54
CA TYR A 149 -2.65 16.02 4.98
C TYR A 149 -1.62 17.10 5.30
N ARG A 150 -2.00 18.08 6.15
CA ARG A 150 -1.15 19.17 6.64
C ARG A 150 -0.30 19.85 5.56
N GLY A 151 -0.91 20.30 4.46
CA GLY A 151 -0.20 21.01 3.39
C GLY A 151 0.58 20.13 2.41
N SER A 152 0.59 18.81 2.63
CA SER A 152 1.35 17.85 1.82
C SER A 152 0.43 16.87 1.10
N THR A 153 0.83 16.44 -0.10
CA THR A 153 0.20 15.30 -0.78
C THR A 153 1.02 14.04 -0.50
N TYR A 154 0.31 12.98 -0.10
CA TYR A 154 0.85 11.66 0.17
C TYR A 154 0.31 10.66 -0.82
N LEU A 155 1.19 9.77 -1.27
CA LEU A 155 0.89 8.55 -2.00
C LEU A 155 1.36 7.39 -1.13
N VAL A 156 0.51 6.40 -0.87
CA VAL A 156 0.83 5.29 0.01
C VAL A 156 0.52 3.96 -0.66
N LEU A 157 1.47 3.03 -0.56
CA LEU A 157 1.33 1.64 -0.96
C LEU A 157 1.28 0.77 0.29
N ASP A 158 0.19 0.02 0.41
CA ASP A 158 -0.24 -0.67 1.63
C ASP A 158 -0.59 -2.14 1.33
N SER A 159 0.13 -3.08 1.94
CA SER A 159 -0.08 -4.52 1.78
C SER A 159 -0.92 -5.15 2.90
N ALA A 160 -1.56 -4.35 3.75
CA ALA A 160 -2.32 -4.82 4.91
C ALA A 160 -3.68 -5.44 4.54
N ARG A 161 -3.67 -6.46 3.67
CA ARG A 161 -4.82 -7.24 3.21
C ARG A 161 -4.48 -8.71 3.18
N VAL A 162 -5.49 -9.54 3.45
CA VAL A 162 -5.37 -10.99 3.40
C VAL A 162 -6.19 -11.50 2.23
N TYR A 163 -5.55 -12.24 1.32
CA TYR A 163 -6.25 -12.97 0.29
C TYR A 163 -6.87 -14.23 0.89
N ILE A 164 -8.14 -14.47 0.60
CA ILE A 164 -8.85 -15.70 0.95
C ILE A 164 -9.47 -16.28 -0.33
N GLY A 165 -8.90 -17.39 -0.79
CA GLY A 165 -9.45 -18.23 -1.85
C GLY A 165 -10.23 -19.39 -1.25
N LEU A 166 -11.45 -19.61 -1.72
CA LEU A 166 -12.31 -20.73 -1.31
C LEU A 166 -12.50 -21.66 -2.50
N TYR A 167 -12.11 -22.92 -2.33
CA TYR A 167 -12.21 -23.95 -3.37
C TYR A 167 -12.95 -25.15 -2.81
N GLU A 168 -14.02 -25.54 -3.50
CA GLU A 168 -14.84 -26.69 -3.12
C GLU A 168 -14.57 -27.81 -4.10
N TYR A 169 -14.32 -29.01 -3.59
CA TYR A 169 -14.23 -30.20 -4.42
C TYR A 169 -14.85 -31.41 -3.73
N ASN A 170 -15.32 -32.34 -4.55
CA ASN A 170 -15.93 -33.58 -4.10
C ASN A 170 -14.95 -34.73 -4.30
N TYR A 171 -14.94 -35.68 -3.36
CA TYR A 171 -14.26 -36.96 -3.54
C TYR A 171 -15.23 -38.10 -3.21
N ILE A 172 -14.93 -39.29 -3.75
CA ILE A 172 -15.75 -40.48 -3.55
C ILE A 172 -14.97 -41.43 -2.65
N GLU A 173 -15.54 -41.78 -1.51
CA GLU A 173 -15.02 -42.81 -0.63
C GLU A 173 -16.16 -43.77 -0.28
N ASN A 174 -15.94 -45.07 -0.45
CA ASN A 174 -16.94 -46.10 -0.16
C ASN A 174 -18.30 -45.86 -0.86
N ASN A 175 -18.29 -45.40 -2.11
CA ASN A 175 -19.47 -45.02 -2.90
C ASN A 175 -20.31 -43.86 -2.31
N VAL A 176 -19.77 -43.10 -1.35
CA VAL A 176 -20.39 -41.89 -0.81
C VAL A 176 -19.65 -40.67 -1.34
N VAL A 177 -20.40 -39.68 -1.82
CA VAL A 177 -19.84 -38.38 -2.24
C VAL A 177 -19.60 -37.54 -1.00
N LYS A 178 -18.35 -37.15 -0.79
CA LYS A 178 -17.87 -36.35 0.33
C LYS A 178 -17.39 -35.00 -0.16
N LYS A 179 -17.72 -33.93 0.55
CA LYS A 179 -17.34 -32.56 0.18
C LYS A 179 -16.14 -32.10 1.02
N VAL A 180 -15.17 -31.45 0.37
CA VAL A 180 -14.04 -30.80 1.03
C VAL A 180 -14.02 -29.33 0.69
N LEU A 181 -13.80 -28.50 1.69
CA LEU A 181 -13.53 -27.08 1.53
C LEU A 181 -12.03 -26.84 1.69
N SER A 182 -11.38 -26.39 0.62
CA SER A 182 -9.98 -25.95 0.64
C SER A 182 -9.92 -24.43 0.68
N ILE A 183 -9.28 -23.91 1.71
CA ILE A 183 -9.14 -22.49 2.00
C ILE A 183 -7.68 -22.12 1.80
N GLN A 184 -7.44 -21.12 0.96
CA GLN A 184 -6.11 -20.58 0.75
C GLN A 184 -6.06 -19.17 1.34
N ALA A 185 -5.33 -19.02 2.44
CA ALA A 185 -5.07 -17.73 3.05
C ALA A 185 -3.66 -17.25 2.68
N LEU A 186 -3.55 -16.08 2.07
CA LEU A 186 -2.27 -15.48 1.69
C LEU A 186 -2.15 -14.06 2.24
N TYR A 187 -1.09 -13.80 3.01
CA TYR A 187 -0.73 -12.48 3.48
C TYR A 187 0.68 -12.10 2.99
N VAL A 188 0.84 -10.83 2.62
CA VAL A 188 2.10 -10.28 2.09
C VAL A 188 2.67 -9.27 3.07
N LYS A 189 3.79 -9.65 3.69
CA LYS A 189 4.57 -8.76 4.54
C LYS A 189 5.60 -8.01 3.69
N LEU A 190 5.53 -6.69 3.69
CA LEU A 190 6.59 -5.86 3.12
C LEU A 190 7.74 -5.73 4.11
N ASN A 191 8.95 -6.10 3.68
CA ASN A 191 10.18 -5.84 4.42
C ASN A 191 10.97 -4.77 3.67
N VAL A 192 10.96 -3.54 4.20
CA VAL A 192 11.55 -2.38 3.52
C VAL A 192 12.92 -2.06 4.10
N HIS A 193 13.93 -1.98 3.23
CA HIS A 193 15.30 -1.57 3.57
C HIS A 193 15.66 -0.28 2.84
N ILE A 194 16.18 0.71 3.58
CA ILE A 194 16.75 1.93 3.02
C ILE A 194 18.27 1.82 3.05
N VAL A 195 18.88 1.80 1.87
CA VAL A 195 20.35 1.76 1.71
C VAL A 195 20.93 3.16 1.53
N SER A 196 20.10 4.14 1.14
CA SER A 196 20.49 5.51 0.86
C SER A 196 19.53 6.50 1.48
N SER A 197 20.05 7.55 2.13
CA SER A 197 19.23 8.65 2.66
C SER A 197 18.47 9.42 1.57
N ASN A 198 18.86 9.26 0.31
CA ASN A 198 18.22 9.87 -0.84
C ASN A 198 18.08 8.84 -1.98
N PRO A 199 17.11 7.92 -1.89
CA PRO A 199 16.97 6.82 -2.82
C PRO A 199 16.68 7.33 -4.24
N THR A 200 17.38 6.74 -5.21
CA THR A 200 17.25 6.98 -6.66
C THR A 200 16.57 5.83 -7.38
N SER A 201 16.27 4.76 -6.67
CA SER A 201 15.72 3.54 -7.21
C SER A 201 14.90 2.82 -6.15
N LEU A 202 13.90 2.10 -6.64
CA LEU A 202 13.08 1.18 -5.87
C LEU A 202 13.20 -0.19 -6.53
N SER A 203 13.53 -1.20 -5.75
CA SER A 203 13.45 -2.59 -6.20
C SER A 203 12.63 -3.42 -5.23
N ALA A 204 11.95 -4.45 -5.74
CA ALA A 204 11.21 -5.40 -4.94
C ALA A 204 11.49 -6.81 -5.46
N ASN A 205 11.83 -7.72 -4.55
CA ASN A 205 12.12 -9.12 -4.85
C ASN A 205 11.43 -10.02 -3.84
N ARG A 206 11.21 -11.28 -4.22
CA ARG A 206 10.70 -12.30 -3.31
C ARG A 206 11.61 -12.42 -2.08
N GLY A 207 11.01 -12.35 -0.90
CA GLY A 207 11.67 -12.66 0.37
C GLY A 207 11.47 -14.13 0.75
N VAL A 208 11.47 -14.39 2.05
CA VAL A 208 11.30 -15.73 2.62
C VAL A 208 9.80 -16.01 2.82
N ASP A 209 9.41 -17.28 2.69
CA ASP A 209 8.10 -17.74 3.14
C ASP A 209 8.16 -17.86 4.68
N ILE A 210 7.47 -16.97 5.39
CA ILE A 210 7.47 -16.91 6.86
C ILE A 210 6.61 -18.04 7.41
N ILE A 211 5.43 -18.25 6.81
CA ILE A 211 4.54 -19.37 7.08
C ILE A 211 4.16 -19.98 5.74
N ASN A 212 4.20 -21.31 5.67
CA ASN A 212 3.66 -22.07 4.55
C ASN A 212 3.21 -23.42 5.11
N GLU A 213 2.07 -23.38 5.81
CA GLU A 213 1.55 -24.51 6.56
C GLU A 213 0.18 -24.92 6.05
N ARG A 214 -0.05 -26.22 6.09
CA ARG A 214 -1.33 -26.83 5.73
C ARG A 214 -1.93 -27.47 6.96
N PHE A 215 -3.11 -27.01 7.33
CA PHE A 215 -3.92 -27.52 8.41
C PHE A 215 -5.10 -28.30 7.83
N VAL A 216 -5.44 -29.42 8.47
CA VAL A 216 -6.57 -30.27 8.11
C VAL A 216 -7.52 -30.28 9.29
N ASP A 217 -8.82 -30.21 8.99
CA ASP A 217 -9.91 -30.18 9.96
C ASP A 217 -9.77 -29.02 10.95
N ILE A 218 -9.66 -27.81 10.39
CA ILE A 218 -9.68 -26.60 11.20
C ILE A 218 -11.10 -26.31 11.70
N ALA A 219 -11.19 -25.87 12.96
CA ALA A 219 -12.44 -25.45 13.57
C ALA A 219 -12.81 -24.02 13.19
N ASP A 220 -11.82 -23.11 13.05
CA ASP A 220 -12.05 -21.73 12.66
C ASP A 220 -10.77 -21.09 12.11
N LEU A 221 -10.95 -20.03 11.33
CA LEU A 221 -9.91 -19.09 10.91
C LEU A 221 -10.38 -17.70 11.25
N ARG A 222 -9.62 -16.99 12.09
CA ARG A 222 -9.94 -15.63 12.51
C ARG A 222 -8.89 -14.65 12.03
N LEU A 223 -9.35 -13.60 11.37
CA LEU A 223 -8.54 -12.48 10.90
C LEU A 223 -8.93 -11.26 11.71
N ARG A 224 -8.01 -10.74 12.51
CA ARG A 224 -8.23 -9.52 13.29
C ARG A 224 -7.41 -8.37 12.71
N PHE A 225 -8.09 -7.25 12.49
CA PHE A 225 -7.53 -5.98 12.05
C PHE A 225 -7.79 -4.94 13.13
N SER A 226 -6.73 -4.48 13.80
CA SER A 226 -6.90 -3.61 14.98
C SER A 226 -5.93 -2.43 15.00
N ASN A 227 -6.38 -1.32 15.57
CA ASN A 227 -5.53 -0.20 15.99
C ASN A 227 -6.13 0.49 17.24
N ALA A 228 -5.60 1.66 17.59
CA ALA A 228 -6.05 2.41 18.76
C ALA A 228 -7.56 2.77 18.79
N THR A 229 -8.22 2.88 17.64
CA THR A 229 -9.62 3.33 17.53
C THR A 229 -10.54 2.34 16.83
N TYR A 230 -10.01 1.23 16.34
CA TYR A 230 -10.71 0.29 15.48
C TYR A 230 -10.31 -1.15 15.81
N ASN A 231 -11.28 -2.04 15.82
CA ASN A 231 -11.04 -3.47 16.00
C ASN A 231 -12.12 -4.24 15.21
N GLU A 232 -11.69 -4.92 14.16
CA GLU A 232 -12.53 -5.78 13.34
C GLU A 232 -11.99 -7.21 13.40
N GLU A 233 -12.88 -8.17 13.62
CA GLU A 233 -12.57 -9.59 13.61
C GLU A 233 -13.47 -10.28 12.61
N ILE A 234 -12.85 -10.96 11.63
CA ILE A 234 -13.52 -11.69 10.57
C ILE A 234 -13.24 -13.18 10.76
N GLY A 235 -14.28 -13.94 11.09
CA GLY A 235 -14.21 -15.39 11.28
C GLY A 235 -14.50 -16.17 10.00
N LEU A 236 -14.20 -17.46 9.99
CA LEU A 236 -14.42 -18.31 8.82
C LEU A 236 -15.89 -18.42 8.45
N ALA A 237 -16.76 -18.45 9.46
CA ALA A 237 -18.22 -18.44 9.31
C ALA A 237 -18.76 -17.20 8.57
N GLN A 238 -18.04 -16.08 8.59
CA GLN A 238 -18.42 -14.88 7.84
C GLN A 238 -17.86 -14.91 6.41
N LEU A 239 -16.74 -15.60 6.20
CA LEU A 239 -16.10 -15.77 4.90
C LEU A 239 -16.82 -16.82 4.04
N VAL A 240 -17.33 -17.87 4.69
CA VAL A 240 -18.02 -19.02 4.11
C VAL A 240 -19.45 -18.99 4.64
N ASN A 241 -20.45 -18.87 3.76
CA ASN A 241 -21.85 -18.83 4.16
C ASN A 241 -22.18 -19.99 5.13
N THR A 242 -22.65 -19.66 6.34
CA THR A 242 -22.73 -20.58 7.50
C THR A 242 -23.58 -21.82 7.26
N ASP A 243 -24.54 -21.76 6.34
CA ASP A 243 -25.43 -22.88 6.01
C ASP A 243 -24.70 -24.06 5.33
N VAL A 244 -23.45 -23.86 4.93
CA VAL A 244 -22.64 -24.85 4.20
C VAL A 244 -21.63 -25.57 5.10
N TRP A 245 -21.41 -25.09 6.33
CA TRP A 245 -20.34 -25.59 7.21
C TRP A 245 -20.49 -27.07 7.56
N ASN A 246 -21.70 -27.48 7.92
CA ASN A 246 -22.03 -28.86 8.27
C ASN A 246 -22.07 -29.82 7.05
N GLN A 247 -21.85 -29.31 5.84
CA GLN A 247 -21.86 -30.11 4.61
C GLN A 247 -20.47 -30.61 4.22
N TYR A 248 -19.42 -30.05 4.82
CA TYR A 248 -18.03 -30.43 4.53
C TYR A 248 -17.56 -31.47 5.54
N GLU A 249 -16.92 -32.51 5.01
CA GLU A 249 -16.31 -33.54 5.86
C GLU A 249 -14.92 -33.12 6.33
N HIS A 250 -14.19 -32.41 5.47
CA HIS A 250 -12.90 -31.83 5.81
C HIS A 250 -12.85 -30.36 5.43
N ILE A 251 -12.25 -29.57 6.30
CA ILE A 251 -11.91 -28.17 6.04
C ILE A 251 -10.39 -28.04 6.10
N ILE A 252 -9.79 -27.79 4.94
CA ILE A 252 -8.34 -27.76 4.77
C ILE A 252 -7.92 -26.31 4.57
N LEU A 253 -7.07 -25.80 5.45
CA LEU A 253 -6.50 -24.47 5.33
C LEU A 253 -5.03 -24.57 4.88
N THR A 254 -4.69 -23.86 3.82
CA THR A 254 -3.30 -23.54 3.48
C THR A 254 -3.06 -22.08 3.82
N LEU A 255 -2.29 -21.84 4.89
CA LEU A 255 -1.89 -20.50 5.28
C LEU A 255 -0.49 -20.22 4.74
N ILE A 256 -0.38 -19.14 3.98
CA ILE A 256 0.87 -18.67 3.41
C ILE A 256 1.08 -17.22 3.87
N VAL A 257 2.17 -16.98 4.58
CA VAL A 257 2.66 -15.63 4.83
C VAL A 257 3.98 -15.48 4.12
N ARG A 258 4.05 -14.59 3.13
CA ARG A 258 5.26 -14.34 2.35
C ARG A 258 5.79 -12.95 2.57
N GLU A 259 7.11 -12.87 2.62
CA GLU A 259 7.81 -11.61 2.64
C GLU A 259 8.14 -11.13 1.22
N ILE A 260 8.02 -9.84 0.99
CA ILE A 260 8.59 -9.16 -0.18
C ILE A 260 9.62 -8.15 0.33
N ASN A 261 10.86 -8.33 -0.11
CA ASN A 261 11.95 -7.42 0.18
C ASN A 261 11.87 -6.24 -0.76
N VAL A 262 11.66 -5.04 -0.21
CA VAL A 262 11.70 -3.78 -0.95
C VAL A 262 12.95 -3.02 -0.55
N VAL A 263 13.77 -2.65 -1.53
CA VAL A 263 15.01 -1.90 -1.31
C VAL A 263 14.90 -0.53 -1.95
N LEU A 264 15.12 0.51 -1.15
CA LEU A 264 15.25 1.90 -1.58
C LEU A 264 16.75 2.25 -1.60
N SER A 265 17.31 2.47 -2.80
CA SER A 265 18.75 2.73 -3.03
C SER A 265 19.03 3.99 -3.85
#